data_AF-A0A554JGL4-F1
#
_entry.id   AF-A0A554JGL4-F1
#
_cell.length_a   1.000
_cell.length_b   1.000
_cell.length_c   1.000
_cell.angle_alpha   90.00
_cell.angle_beta   90.00
_cell.angle_gamma   90.00
#
_symmetry.space_group_name_H-M   'P 1'
#
loop_
_entity.id
_entity.type
_entity.pdbx_description
1 polymer ?
#
loop_
_entity_poly.entity_id
_entity_poly.type
_entity_poly.pdbx_seq_one_letter_code
_entity_poly.pdbx_strand_id
1 'polypeptide(L)'
;QYIQKIQNGYTKYFNQKYGRGGHLFAGPYKLVPLNNSDELLRLSAHLHKKPSVLPNWRGQVDNYPWSSYQDYLIKNRWGTALLSPEPILEKFIDVTEYKKFVESLLTDNSFDK
;
A
#
# COMPACT_ATOMS: atom_id res chain seq x y z
N GLN A 1 0.23 -8.23 18.67
CA GLN A 1 0.52 -9.65 18.38
C GLN A 1 0.40 -10.02 16.89
N TYR A 2 -0.51 -9.45 16.10
CA TYR A 2 -0.70 -9.81 14.68
C TYR A 2 0.55 -9.56 13.80
N ILE A 3 1.04 -8.31 13.72
CA ILE A 3 2.21 -7.95 12.89
C ILE A 3 3.46 -8.74 13.27
N GLN A 4 3.67 -8.97 14.56
CA GLN A 4 4.79 -9.77 15.06
C GLN A 4 4.78 -11.20 14.49
N LYS A 5 3.61 -11.84 14.39
CA LYS A 5 3.48 -13.19 13.80
C LYS A 5 3.87 -13.19 12.32
N ILE A 6 3.41 -12.20 11.56
CA ILE A 6 3.72 -12.05 10.13
C ILE A 6 5.22 -11.83 9.93
N GLN A 7 5.81 -10.85 10.63
CA GLN A 7 7.22 -10.51 10.50
C GLN A 7 8.13 -11.68 10.92
N ASN A 8 7.83 -12.34 12.04
CA ASN A 8 8.62 -13.50 12.49
C ASN A 8 8.48 -14.69 11.55
N GLY A 9 7.27 -14.99 11.08
CA GLY A 9 7.03 -16.06 10.13
C GLY A 9 7.79 -15.85 8.82
N TYR A 10 7.72 -14.64 8.26
CA TYR A 10 8.44 -14.30 7.05
C TYR A 10 9.96 -14.29 7.24
N THR A 11 10.46 -13.76 8.36
CA THR A 11 11.90 -13.78 8.68
C THR A 11 12.44 -15.20 8.73
N LYS A 12 11.74 -16.12 9.41
CA LYS A 12 12.15 -17.54 9.48
C LYS A 12 12.17 -18.18 8.10
N TYR A 13 11.12 -18.01 7.31
CA TYR A 13 11.04 -18.53 5.94
C TYR A 13 12.18 -18.01 5.07
N PHE A 14 12.41 -16.70 5.06
CA PHE A 14 13.44 -16.06 4.24
C PHE A 14 14.84 -16.53 4.64
N ASN A 15 15.14 -16.53 5.93
CA ASN A 15 16.43 -16.99 6.46
C ASN A 15 16.71 -18.45 6.10
N GLN A 16 15.71 -19.32 6.24
CA GLN A 16 15.84 -20.72 5.85
C GLN A 16 16.02 -20.89 4.34
N LYS A 17 15.25 -20.18 3.52
CA LYS A 17 15.31 -20.27 2.05
C LYS A 17 16.66 -19.83 1.48
N TYR A 18 17.26 -18.81 2.06
CA TYR A 18 18.49 -18.19 1.54
C TYR A 18 19.74 -18.47 2.40
N GLY A 19 19.65 -19.39 3.39
CA GLY A 19 20.77 -19.75 4.26
C GLY A 19 21.32 -18.60 5.10
N ARG A 20 20.48 -17.62 5.46
CA ARG A 20 20.84 -16.45 6.26
C ARG A 20 20.50 -16.63 7.72
N GLY A 21 21.17 -15.90 8.60
CA GLY A 21 20.84 -15.78 10.01
C GLY A 21 20.61 -14.33 10.43
N GLY A 22 19.95 -14.14 11.58
CA GLY A 22 19.74 -12.82 12.17
C GLY A 22 18.47 -12.09 11.70
N HIS A 23 18.44 -10.79 11.97
CA HIS A 23 17.29 -9.93 11.71
C HIS A 23 17.12 -9.63 10.21
N LEU A 24 15.88 -9.73 9.72
CA LEU A 24 15.53 -9.36 8.35
C LEU A 24 14.99 -7.93 8.25
N PHE A 25 14.17 -7.51 9.22
CA PHE A 25 13.59 -6.17 9.28
C PHE A 25 14.51 -5.24 10.09
N ALA A 26 14.60 -3.97 9.68
CA ALA A 26 15.49 -2.97 10.27
C ALA A 26 15.11 -2.55 11.71
N GLY A 27 13.91 -2.89 12.18
CA GLY A 27 13.43 -2.52 13.51
C GLY A 27 11.96 -2.90 13.75
N PRO A 28 11.39 -2.50 14.91
CA PRO A 28 9.98 -2.69 15.19
C PRO A 28 9.10 -1.91 14.21
N TYR A 29 7.89 -2.42 13.95
CA TYR A 29 6.90 -1.68 13.18
C TYR A 29 6.44 -0.44 13.94
N LYS A 30 6.08 0.61 13.20
CA LYS A 30 5.42 1.80 13.76
C LYS A 30 3.90 1.69 13.52
N LEU A 31 3.13 2.23 14.45
CA LEU A 31 1.67 2.32 14.34
C LEU A 31 1.27 3.76 14.60
N VAL A 32 0.57 4.36 13.64
CA VAL A 32 0.02 5.70 13.73
C VAL A 32 -1.50 5.56 13.56
N PRO A 33 -2.32 5.94 14.55
CA PRO A 33 -3.76 5.90 14.41
C PRO A 33 -4.21 6.96 13.40
N LEU A 34 -5.21 6.61 12.59
CA LEU A 34 -5.91 7.57 11.72
C LEU A 34 -7.15 8.05 12.45
N ASN A 35 -7.40 9.35 12.42
CA ASN A 35 -8.48 9.99 13.16
C ASN A 35 -9.75 10.14 12.33
N ASN A 36 -9.64 10.12 11.00
CA ASN A 36 -10.77 10.35 10.11
C ASN A 36 -10.60 9.66 8.75
N SER A 37 -11.71 9.61 8.00
CA SER A 37 -11.78 8.97 6.68
C SER A 37 -10.99 9.70 5.60
N ASP A 38 -10.69 10.99 5.77
CA ASP A 38 -9.94 11.78 4.80
C ASP A 38 -8.43 11.54 4.93
N GLU A 39 -7.93 11.33 6.17
CA GLU A 39 -6.58 10.84 6.43
C GLU A 39 -6.37 9.46 5.80
N LEU A 40 -7.34 8.54 5.96
CA LEU A 40 -7.30 7.22 5.32
C LEU A 40 -7.25 7.35 3.79
N LEU A 41 -8.09 8.19 3.21
CA LEU A 41 -8.12 8.42 1.77
C LEU A 41 -6.77 8.94 1.26
N ARG A 42 -6.24 10.00 1.88
CA ARG A 42 -4.96 10.61 1.49
C ARG A 42 -3.80 9.62 1.64
N LEU A 43 -3.75 8.87 2.74
CA LEU A 43 -2.71 7.87 2.97
C LEU A 43 -2.76 6.74 1.94
N SER A 44 -3.95 6.21 1.65
CA SER A 44 -4.12 5.15 0.65
C SER A 44 -3.65 5.61 -0.73
N ALA A 45 -4.11 6.80 -1.15
CA ALA A 45 -3.71 7.38 -2.43
C ALA A 45 -2.20 7.70 -2.49
N HIS A 46 -1.60 8.16 -1.40
CA HIS A 46 -0.15 8.33 -1.31
C HIS A 46 0.60 6.99 -1.48
N LEU A 47 0.16 5.91 -0.81
CA LEU A 47 0.74 4.57 -0.95
C LEU A 47 0.62 4.03 -2.38
N HIS A 48 -0.53 4.21 -3.02
CA HIS A 48 -0.76 3.81 -4.42
C HIS A 48 0.12 4.57 -5.40
N LYS A 49 0.46 5.82 -5.09
CA LYS A 49 1.36 6.64 -5.89
C LYS A 49 2.85 6.32 -5.67
N LYS A 50 3.26 5.80 -4.51
CA LYS A 50 4.69 5.57 -4.17
C LYS A 50 5.49 4.85 -5.27
N PRO A 51 4.98 3.82 -5.99
CA PRO A 51 5.74 3.19 -7.07
C PRO A 51 6.23 4.15 -8.17
N SER A 52 5.62 5.34 -8.32
CA SER A 52 6.04 6.36 -9.30
C SER A 52 7.47 6.89 -9.09
N VAL A 53 8.04 6.71 -7.89
CA VAL A 53 9.45 7.07 -7.62
C VAL A 53 10.43 6.10 -8.28
N LEU A 54 9.96 4.91 -8.66
CA LEU A 54 10.78 3.92 -9.36
C LEU A 54 10.80 4.30 -10.85
N PRO A 55 11.99 4.42 -11.48
CA PRO A 55 12.11 4.87 -12.88
C PRO A 55 11.24 4.07 -13.85
N ASN A 56 11.19 2.75 -13.68
CA ASN A 56 10.45 1.83 -14.54
C ASN A 56 8.94 1.85 -14.30
N TRP A 57 8.42 2.63 -13.36
CA TRP A 57 7.00 2.65 -13.00
C TRP A 57 6.38 4.05 -13.05
N ARG A 58 7.17 5.05 -13.43
CA ARG A 58 6.68 6.42 -13.62
C ARG A 58 5.63 6.45 -14.74
N GLY A 59 4.44 6.95 -14.42
CA GLY A 59 3.31 7.02 -15.37
C GLY A 59 2.58 5.69 -15.62
N GLN A 60 2.97 4.60 -14.95
CA GLN A 60 2.37 3.28 -15.12
C GLN A 60 2.16 2.55 -13.77
N VAL A 61 1.90 3.32 -12.71
CA VAL A 61 1.73 2.79 -11.34
C VAL A 61 0.48 1.93 -11.20
N ASP A 62 -0.52 2.10 -12.07
CA ASP A 62 -1.70 1.26 -12.18
C ASP A 62 -1.38 -0.18 -12.60
N ASN A 63 -0.23 -0.40 -13.27
CA ASN A 63 0.26 -1.72 -13.65
C ASN A 63 1.24 -2.33 -12.63
N TYR A 64 1.53 -1.65 -11.52
CA TYR A 64 2.52 -2.14 -10.55
C TYR A 64 1.99 -3.37 -9.80
N PRO A 65 2.61 -4.56 -9.96
CA PRO A 65 2.03 -5.82 -9.47
C PRO A 65 2.00 -5.93 -7.95
N TRP A 66 2.90 -5.23 -7.26
CA TRP A 66 3.07 -5.27 -5.80
C TRP A 66 2.37 -4.11 -5.07
N SER A 67 1.36 -3.49 -5.68
CA SER A 67 0.45 -2.54 -5.04
C SER A 67 -0.98 -3.03 -5.16
N SER A 68 -1.81 -2.65 -4.18
CA SER A 68 -3.26 -2.82 -4.27
C SER A 68 -3.92 -1.84 -5.23
N TYR A 69 -3.21 -0.86 -5.79
CA TYR A 69 -3.81 0.16 -6.65
C TYR A 69 -4.57 -0.42 -7.84
N GLN A 70 -4.00 -1.43 -8.51
CA GLN A 70 -4.68 -2.15 -9.59
C GLN A 70 -5.96 -2.86 -9.13
N ASP A 71 -6.00 -3.29 -7.85
CA ASP A 71 -7.14 -3.97 -7.26
C ASP A 71 -8.30 -3.00 -7.00
N TYR A 72 -8.02 -1.71 -6.88
CA TYR A 72 -9.01 -0.64 -6.77
C TYR A 72 -9.51 -0.18 -8.14
N LEU A 73 -8.65 -0.19 -9.16
CA LEU A 73 -8.98 0.35 -10.49
C LEU A 73 -9.59 -0.67 -11.45
N ILE A 74 -9.13 -1.93 -11.41
CA ILE A 74 -9.42 -2.92 -12.44
C ILE A 74 -10.26 -4.06 -11.87
N LYS A 75 -9.65 -4.86 -10.98
CA LYS A 75 -10.30 -6.03 -10.38
C LYS A 75 -9.55 -6.42 -9.11
N ASN A 76 -10.31 -6.56 -8.02
CA ASN A 76 -9.77 -7.04 -6.76
C ASN A 76 -9.31 -8.50 -6.89
N ARG A 77 -7.99 -8.74 -6.91
CA ARG A 77 -7.37 -10.07 -6.96
C ARG A 77 -7.52 -10.88 -5.67
N TRP A 78 -7.85 -10.21 -4.56
CA TRP A 78 -7.80 -10.76 -3.21
C TRP A 78 -9.17 -11.05 -2.60
N GLY A 79 -10.24 -10.57 -3.25
CA GLY A 79 -11.60 -10.64 -2.72
C GLY A 79 -11.78 -9.82 -1.44
N THR A 80 -13.00 -9.84 -0.91
CA THR A 80 -13.38 -9.02 0.26
C THR A 80 -12.83 -9.54 1.59
N ALA A 81 -12.30 -10.77 1.63
CA ALA A 81 -11.68 -11.35 2.81
C ALA A 81 -10.32 -10.72 3.16
N LEU A 82 -9.62 -10.17 2.16
CA LEU A 82 -8.27 -9.61 2.30
C LEU A 82 -8.20 -8.14 1.92
N LEU A 83 -9.02 -7.70 0.97
CA LEU A 83 -9.06 -6.31 0.55
C LEU A 83 -10.49 -5.79 0.43
N SER A 84 -10.80 -4.76 1.20
CA SER A 84 -12.06 -4.03 1.17
C SER A 84 -11.81 -2.61 0.66
N PRO A 85 -11.92 -2.35 -0.66
CA PRO A 85 -11.70 -1.03 -1.24
C PRO A 85 -12.88 -0.06 -1.00
N GLU A 86 -14.04 -0.57 -0.56
CA GLU A 86 -15.30 0.17 -0.42
C GLU A 86 -15.18 1.45 0.43
N PRO A 87 -14.53 1.44 1.62
CA PRO A 87 -14.42 2.65 2.46
C PRO A 87 -13.72 3.84 1.79
N ILE A 88 -12.97 3.59 0.72
CA ILE A 88 -12.29 4.61 -0.08
C ILE A 88 -13.07 4.89 -1.36
N LEU A 89 -13.49 3.84 -2.08
CA LEU A 89 -14.16 4.00 -3.39
C LEU A 89 -15.55 4.62 -3.27
N GLU A 90 -16.27 4.42 -2.17
CA GLU A 90 -17.59 5.03 -1.93
C GLU A 90 -17.56 6.57 -1.85
N LYS A 91 -16.37 7.17 -1.68
CA LYS A 91 -16.18 8.62 -1.71
C LYS A 91 -16.18 9.22 -3.11
N PHE A 92 -16.16 8.38 -4.15
CA PHE A 92 -16.04 8.78 -5.55
C PHE A 92 -17.23 8.27 -6.35
N ILE A 93 -17.57 8.99 -7.42
CA ILE A 93 -18.63 8.59 -8.35
C ILE A 93 -18.21 7.31 -9.10
N ASP A 94 -16.94 7.24 -9.50
CA ASP A 94 -16.37 6.10 -10.20
C ASP A 94 -14.86 5.93 -9.93
N VAL A 95 -14.33 4.82 -10.40
CA VAL A 95 -12.89 4.49 -10.28
C VAL A 95 -11.98 5.46 -11.04
N THR A 96 -12.51 6.16 -12.05
CA THR A 96 -11.76 7.13 -12.84
C THR A 96 -11.52 8.41 -12.03
N GLU A 97 -12.50 8.83 -11.24
CA GLU A 97 -12.36 9.95 -10.31
C GLU A 97 -11.33 9.63 -9.22
N TYR A 98 -11.36 8.41 -8.67
CA TYR A 98 -10.33 7.96 -7.74
C TYR A 98 -8.93 7.96 -8.38
N LYS A 99 -8.80 7.46 -9.62
CA LYS A 99 -7.53 7.51 -10.37
C LYS A 99 -7.00 8.93 -10.49
N LYS A 100 -7.86 9.88 -10.91
CA LYS A 100 -7.51 11.31 -11.01
C LYS A 100 -7.09 11.89 -9.65
N PHE A 101 -7.75 11.49 -8.56
CA PHE A 101 -7.37 11.91 -7.21
C PHE A 101 -5.98 11.43 -6.80
N VAL A 102 -5.64 10.17 -7.07
CA VAL A 102 -4.29 9.63 -6.81
C VAL A 102 -3.24 10.38 -7.65
N GLU A 103 -3.52 10.62 -8.91
CA GLU A 103 -2.63 11.35 -9.81
C GLU A 103 -2.42 12.81 -9.36
N SER A 104 -3.48 13.46 -8.86
CA SER A 104 -3.48 14.88 -8.45
C SER A 104 -2.76 15.18 -7.14
N LEU A 105 -2.41 14.18 -6.33
CA LEU A 105 -1.60 14.36 -5.11
C LEU A 105 -0.19 14.85 -5.47
N LEU A 106 -0.04 16.15 -5.74
CA LEU A 106 1.21 16.82 -6.02
C LEU A 106 2.16 16.63 -4.84
N THR A 107 3.26 15.89 -5.04
CA THR A 107 4.54 16.04 -4.30
C THR A 107 4.40 16.40 -2.81
N ASP A 108 3.45 15.80 -2.11
CA ASP A 108 3.22 16.08 -0.71
C ASP A 108 4.09 15.10 0.10
N ASN A 109 5.32 15.54 0.38
CA ASN A 109 6.30 14.82 1.17
C ASN A 109 5.94 14.82 2.68
N SER A 110 4.74 15.28 3.08
CA SER A 110 4.29 15.25 4.47
C SER A 110 4.28 13.83 5.06
N PHE A 111 4.12 12.80 4.23
CA PHE A 111 4.16 11.39 4.63
C PHE A 111 5.56 10.76 4.65
N ASP A 112 6.60 11.47 4.17
CA ASP A 112 7.99 10.96 4.12
C ASP A 112 8.84 11.47 5.31
N LYS A 113 8.20 12.08 6.33
CA LYS A 113 8.84 12.50 7.59
C LYS A 113 8.76 11.45 8.70
#